data_AF-A0A8C3ATQ0-F1
#
_entry.id   AF-A0A8C3ATQ0-F1
#
_cell.length_a   1.000
_cell.length_b   1.000
_cell.length_c   1.000
_cell.angle_alpha   90.00
_cell.angle_beta   90.00
_cell.angle_gamma   90.00
#
_symmetry.space_group_name_H-M   'P 1'
#
loop_
_entity.id
_entity.type
_entity.pdbx_description
1 polymer ?
#
loop_
_entity_poly.entity_id
_entity_poly.type
_entity_poly.pdbx_seq_one_letter_code
_entity_poly.pdbx_strand_id
1 'polypeptide(L)'
;MELYGNKLYYKHYYNHLLIVHYCYISLWKKRTKRTFSRHHAPEAIESYYQRYCITLYCITSVDLSPALMARIILDRFLQGLEGGMPSKTVLNSMLKEPSLIPDQMLAKHIYQCTINDCCYGPLVDCIKHAIGQEHEVLLCDKLKERNLSFLDENQLRVMGYDKTPDIILEVPIAVEGHIVHWIESKASFGDDHSHRTYLNEQFWSYWNRFGPGLVIYWYGFIEELDCQRDRGILLKDCFPTDIVLCNAAQQDGPPQEPE
;
A
#
# COMPACT_ATOMS: atom_id res chain seq x y z
N MET A 1 -17.43 -4.56 33.02
CA MET A 1 -17.94 -4.73 31.64
C MET A 1 -17.85 -3.44 30.80
N GLU A 2 -17.92 -2.23 31.38
CA GLU A 2 -17.82 -0.96 30.63
C GLU A 2 -16.44 -0.62 30.04
N LEU A 3 -15.34 -1.09 30.64
CA LEU A 3 -13.98 -0.82 30.14
C LEU A 3 -13.65 -1.55 28.83
N TYR A 4 -14.23 -2.73 28.60
CA TYR A 4 -14.06 -3.49 27.34
C TYR A 4 -14.94 -2.93 26.21
N GLY A 5 -16.15 -2.45 26.54
CA GLY A 5 -17.04 -1.79 25.59
C GLY A 5 -16.44 -0.51 25.01
N ASN A 6 -15.77 0.30 25.85
CA ASN A 6 -15.06 1.50 25.39
C ASN A 6 -13.89 1.17 24.47
N LYS A 7 -13.03 0.18 24.81
CA LYS A 7 -11.90 -0.20 23.94
C LYS A 7 -12.36 -0.70 22.57
N LEU A 8 -13.42 -1.52 22.50
CA LEU A 8 -13.98 -1.95 21.22
C LEU A 8 -14.57 -0.78 20.45
N TYR A 9 -15.33 0.10 21.11
CA TYR A 9 -15.96 1.26 20.47
C TYR A 9 -14.92 2.22 19.88
N TYR A 10 -13.87 2.56 20.62
CA TYR A 10 -12.77 3.40 20.12
C TYR A 10 -12.01 2.72 18.98
N LYS A 11 -11.79 1.40 19.05
CA LYS A 11 -11.16 0.64 17.95
C LYS A 11 -12.02 0.63 16.69
N HIS A 12 -13.33 0.46 16.81
CA HIS A 12 -14.27 0.54 15.69
C HIS A 12 -14.31 1.93 15.07
N TYR A 13 -14.35 2.99 15.88
CA TYR A 13 -14.36 4.36 15.39
C TYR A 13 -13.04 4.73 14.71
N TYR A 14 -11.91 4.33 15.29
CA TYR A 14 -10.58 4.52 14.71
C TYR A 14 -10.42 3.79 13.38
N ASN A 15 -10.86 2.52 13.29
CA ASN A 15 -10.86 1.77 12.05
C ASN A 15 -11.77 2.42 10.99
N HIS A 16 -12.95 2.91 11.38
CA HIS A 16 -13.85 3.61 10.47
C HIS A 16 -13.22 4.91 9.94
N LEU A 17 -12.58 5.71 10.80
CA LEU A 17 -11.83 6.90 10.40
C LEU A 17 -10.69 6.56 9.45
N LEU A 18 -9.93 5.50 9.72
CA LEU A 18 -8.86 5.03 8.84
C LEU A 18 -9.41 4.57 7.49
N ILE A 19 -10.48 3.78 7.46
CA ILE A 19 -11.13 3.36 6.22
C ILE A 19 -11.60 4.57 5.41
N VAL A 20 -12.30 5.51 6.04
CA VAL A 20 -12.75 6.75 5.37
C VAL A 20 -11.55 7.55 4.84
N HIS A 21 -10.47 7.63 5.62
CA HIS A 21 -9.25 8.30 5.21
C HIS A 21 -8.57 7.59 4.01
N TYR A 22 -8.44 6.27 4.03
CA TYR A 22 -7.87 5.49 2.93
C TYR A 22 -8.75 5.55 1.68
N CYS A 23 -10.07 5.42 1.81
CA CYS A 23 -11.01 5.59 0.71
C CYS A 23 -10.93 6.99 0.10
N TYR A 24 -10.86 8.01 0.95
CA TYR A 24 -10.66 9.39 0.51
C TYR A 24 -9.35 9.52 -0.28
N ILE A 25 -8.23 9.04 0.28
CA ILE A 25 -6.92 9.04 -0.40
C ILE A 25 -7.01 8.31 -1.74
N SER A 26 -7.59 7.11 -1.80
CA SER A 26 -7.68 6.32 -3.04
C SER A 26 -8.53 7.02 -4.12
N LEU A 27 -9.68 7.60 -3.75
CA LEU A 27 -10.49 8.43 -4.65
C LEU A 27 -9.70 9.63 -5.18
N TRP A 28 -8.94 10.27 -4.30
CA TRP A 28 -8.16 11.45 -4.62
C TRP A 28 -6.97 11.13 -5.55
N LYS A 29 -6.27 10.02 -5.32
CA LYS A 29 -5.25 9.46 -6.21
C LYS A 29 -5.83 9.13 -7.60
N LYS A 30 -7.01 8.52 -7.65
CA LYS A 30 -7.71 8.20 -8.91
C LYS A 30 -8.09 9.46 -9.68
N ARG A 31 -8.60 10.48 -8.99
CA ARG A 31 -8.94 11.78 -9.58
C ARG A 31 -7.68 12.46 -10.16
N THR A 32 -6.61 12.54 -9.37
CA THR A 32 -5.31 13.08 -9.79
C THR A 32 -4.79 12.39 -11.05
N LYS A 33 -4.84 11.05 -11.14
CA LYS A 33 -4.39 10.30 -12.32
C LYS A 33 -5.22 10.60 -13.58
N ARG A 34 -6.54 10.78 -13.44
CA ARG A 34 -7.43 11.13 -14.57
C ARG A 34 -7.15 12.53 -15.12
N THR A 35 -6.79 13.47 -14.26
CA THR A 35 -6.51 14.86 -14.64
C THR A 35 -5.02 15.12 -14.87
N PHE A 36 -4.15 14.12 -14.72
CA PHE A 36 -2.69 14.27 -14.74
C PHE A 36 -2.18 14.95 -16.01
N SER A 37 -2.66 14.55 -17.18
CA SER A 37 -2.28 15.15 -18.47
C SER A 37 -2.66 16.63 -18.56
N ARG A 38 -3.82 17.01 -18.03
CA ARG A 38 -4.29 18.41 -17.97
C ARG A 38 -3.36 19.29 -17.14
N HIS A 39 -2.80 18.77 -16.06
CA HIS A 39 -1.89 19.52 -15.18
C HIS A 39 -0.49 19.75 -15.79
N HIS A 40 -0.14 18.98 -16.83
CA HIS A 40 1.14 19.10 -17.54
C HIS A 40 1.01 19.91 -18.85
N ALA A 41 -0.17 20.46 -19.16
CA ALA A 41 -0.35 21.36 -20.29
C ALA A 41 0.41 22.68 -20.04
N PRO A 42 1.12 23.25 -21.03
CA PRO A 42 1.92 24.46 -20.86
C PRO A 42 1.13 25.64 -20.26
N GLU A 43 -0.12 25.81 -20.68
CA GLU A 43 -1.00 26.87 -20.20
C GLU A 43 -1.37 26.68 -18.72
N ALA A 44 -1.59 25.42 -18.31
CA ALA A 44 -1.90 25.09 -16.92
C ALA A 44 -0.69 25.32 -16.00
N ILE A 45 0.50 24.86 -16.43
CA ILE A 45 1.75 25.05 -15.71
C ILE A 45 2.03 26.54 -15.50
N GLU A 46 1.96 27.35 -16.57
CA GLU A 46 2.20 28.79 -16.47
C GLU A 46 1.16 29.45 -15.56
N SER A 47 -0.10 29.01 -15.63
CA SER A 47 -1.14 29.52 -14.76
C SER A 47 -0.95 29.16 -13.28
N TYR A 48 -0.41 27.98 -12.96
CA TYR A 48 -0.01 27.63 -11.60
C TYR A 48 1.21 28.45 -11.16
N TYR A 49 2.16 28.64 -12.07
CA TYR A 49 3.37 29.41 -11.82
C TYR A 49 3.06 30.89 -11.53
N GLN A 50 2.18 31.53 -12.30
CA GLN A 50 1.79 32.92 -12.02
C GLN A 50 1.00 33.07 -10.71
N ARG A 51 0.32 32.00 -10.26
CA ARG A 51 -0.53 32.02 -9.06
C ARG A 51 0.17 31.59 -7.77
N TYR A 52 1.32 30.91 -7.81
CA TYR A 52 2.00 30.47 -6.57
C TYR A 52 2.49 31.64 -5.71
N CYS A 53 2.74 32.80 -6.33
CA CYS A 53 3.11 34.02 -5.61
C CYS A 53 2.00 34.55 -4.69
N ILE A 54 0.73 34.16 -4.91
CA ILE A 54 -0.40 34.81 -4.27
C ILE A 54 -0.80 34.11 -2.97
N THR A 55 -0.97 32.78 -2.92
CA THR A 55 -1.23 32.04 -1.66
C THR A 55 -1.17 30.50 -1.83
N LEU A 56 -0.75 29.78 -0.77
CA LEU A 56 -0.90 28.32 -0.61
C LEU A 56 -2.35 27.82 -0.85
N TYR A 57 -3.36 28.68 -0.66
CA TYR A 57 -4.78 28.37 -0.88
C TYR A 57 -5.13 28.04 -2.34
N CYS A 58 -4.36 28.56 -3.31
CA CYS A 58 -4.57 28.18 -4.72
C CYS A 58 -4.09 26.74 -5.03
N ILE A 59 -3.23 26.18 -4.17
CA ILE A 59 -2.64 24.85 -4.35
C ILE A 59 -3.63 23.74 -3.97
N THR A 60 -4.57 24.03 -3.06
CA THR A 60 -5.57 23.05 -2.59
C THR A 60 -6.85 23.02 -3.42
N SER A 61 -7.07 23.99 -4.31
CA SER A 61 -8.28 24.10 -5.15
C SER A 61 -8.19 23.34 -6.49
N VAL A 62 -7.09 22.63 -6.70
CA VAL A 62 -6.82 21.85 -7.91
C VAL A 62 -6.89 20.36 -7.56
N ASP A 63 -7.35 19.55 -8.51
CA ASP A 63 -7.41 18.08 -8.41
C ASP A 63 -6.01 17.41 -8.43
N LEU A 64 -5.06 17.94 -7.65
CA LEU A 64 -3.66 17.57 -7.62
C LEU A 64 -3.11 17.71 -6.20
N SER A 65 -2.29 16.76 -5.76
CA SER A 65 -1.66 16.81 -4.43
C SER A 65 -0.78 18.03 -4.23
N PRO A 66 -0.75 18.61 -3.02
CA PRO A 66 0.16 19.71 -2.72
C PRO A 66 1.62 19.37 -3.10
N ALA A 67 2.09 18.16 -2.80
CA ALA A 67 3.45 17.73 -3.17
C ALA A 67 3.64 17.58 -4.69
N LEU A 68 2.64 17.07 -5.42
CA LEU A 68 2.70 16.97 -6.88
C LEU A 68 2.65 18.36 -7.54
N MET A 69 1.88 19.30 -6.99
CA MET A 69 1.86 20.66 -7.49
C MET A 69 3.19 21.37 -7.20
N ALA A 70 3.72 21.23 -5.98
CA ALA A 70 5.04 21.73 -5.60
C ALA A 70 6.11 21.25 -6.57
N ARG A 71 6.04 19.97 -6.97
CA ARG A 71 6.91 19.39 -8.00
C ARG A 71 6.77 20.08 -9.36
N ILE A 72 5.55 20.32 -9.86
CA ILE A 72 5.33 21.00 -11.15
C ILE A 72 5.85 22.44 -11.11
N ILE A 73 5.60 23.17 -10.00
CA ILE A 73 6.05 24.55 -9.84
C ILE A 73 7.58 24.61 -9.79
N LEU A 74 8.23 23.71 -9.03
CA LEU A 74 9.69 23.64 -8.96
C LEU A 74 10.31 23.29 -10.32
N ASP A 75 9.72 22.34 -11.05
CA ASP A 75 10.18 21.97 -12.38
C ASP A 75 10.15 23.18 -13.33
N ARG A 76 9.05 23.94 -13.33
CA ARG A 76 8.91 25.17 -14.13
C ARG A 76 9.89 26.26 -13.71
N PHE A 77 10.10 26.45 -12.41
CA PHE A 77 11.07 27.40 -11.86
C PHE A 77 12.49 27.12 -12.37
N LEU A 78 12.91 25.84 -12.31
CA LEU A 78 14.24 25.43 -12.76
C LEU A 78 14.41 25.56 -14.27
N GLN A 79 13.38 25.26 -15.06
CA GLN A 79 13.40 25.51 -16.51
C GLN A 79 13.64 27.00 -16.85
N GLY A 80 13.12 27.91 -16.02
CA GLY A 80 13.33 29.36 -16.19
C GLY A 80 14.77 29.81 -15.87
N LEU A 81 15.47 29.10 -15.00
CA LEU A 81 16.85 29.41 -14.61
C LEU A 81 17.89 28.79 -15.57
N GLU A 82 17.69 27.53 -15.95
CA GLU A 82 18.68 26.75 -16.71
C GLU A 82 18.45 26.78 -18.23
N GLY A 83 17.33 27.36 -18.70
CA GLY A 83 16.99 27.45 -20.12
C GLY A 83 16.73 26.09 -20.80
N GLY A 84 16.56 25.02 -20.02
CA GLY A 84 16.42 23.64 -20.48
C GLY A 84 15.69 22.77 -19.45
N MET A 85 15.52 21.48 -19.78
CA MET A 85 14.85 20.52 -18.89
C MET A 85 15.73 20.23 -17.66
N PRO A 86 15.26 20.50 -16.43
CA PRO A 86 16.04 20.23 -15.23
C PRO A 86 16.29 18.74 -15.04
N SER A 87 17.44 18.39 -14.47
CA SER A 87 17.74 17.01 -14.11
C SER A 87 16.76 16.50 -13.04
N LYS A 88 16.17 15.32 -13.28
CA LYS A 88 15.32 14.64 -12.29
C LYS A 88 16.00 14.48 -10.92
N THR A 89 17.31 14.31 -10.92
CA THR A 89 18.11 14.18 -9.70
C THR A 89 18.11 15.48 -8.90
N VAL A 90 18.32 16.62 -9.56
CA VAL A 90 18.34 17.95 -8.93
C VAL A 90 16.96 18.31 -8.38
N LEU A 91 15.91 18.03 -9.16
CA LEU A 91 14.54 18.25 -8.72
C LEU A 91 14.21 17.42 -7.48
N ASN A 92 14.55 16.13 -7.47
CA ASN A 92 14.29 15.26 -6.33
C ASN A 92 15.11 15.66 -5.10
N SER A 93 16.36 16.14 -5.26
CA SER A 93 17.15 16.64 -4.14
C SER A 93 16.57 17.91 -3.54
N MET A 94 16.10 18.86 -4.37
CA MET A 94 15.48 20.11 -3.90
C MET A 94 14.10 19.89 -3.27
N LEU A 95 13.32 18.89 -3.73
CA LEU A 95 12.07 18.50 -3.06
C LEU A 95 12.35 17.87 -1.69
N LYS A 96 13.43 17.09 -1.57
CA LYS A 96 13.84 16.48 -0.30
C LYS A 96 14.43 17.51 0.67
N GLU A 97 15.18 18.48 0.15
CA GLU A 97 15.80 19.55 0.91
C GLU A 97 15.48 20.92 0.28
N PRO A 98 14.31 21.51 0.63
CA PRO A 98 13.86 22.78 0.06
C PRO A 98 14.78 23.97 0.31
N SER A 99 15.70 23.89 1.28
CA SER A 99 16.71 24.92 1.54
C SER A 99 17.69 25.13 0.38
N LEU A 100 17.80 24.16 -0.54
CA LEU A 100 18.62 24.26 -1.75
C LEU A 100 18.01 25.17 -2.84
N ILE A 101 16.75 25.57 -2.68
CA ILE A 101 16.04 26.39 -3.67
C ILE A 101 16.44 27.87 -3.47
N PRO A 102 16.94 28.56 -4.52
CA PRO A 102 17.38 29.95 -4.42
C PRO A 102 16.28 30.93 -3.97
N ASP A 103 15.04 30.70 -4.39
CA ASP A 103 13.88 31.50 -3.97
C ASP A 103 13.37 31.01 -2.60
N GLN A 104 13.59 31.83 -1.57
CA GLN A 104 13.22 31.54 -0.19
C GLN A 104 11.70 31.40 0.02
N MET A 105 10.89 32.14 -0.74
CA MET A 105 9.43 32.04 -0.67
C MET A 105 8.95 30.74 -1.31
N LEU A 106 9.51 30.39 -2.45
CA LEU A 106 9.23 29.11 -3.12
C LEU A 106 9.68 27.92 -2.25
N ALA A 107 10.87 27.99 -1.66
CA ALA A 107 11.38 27.00 -0.71
C ALA A 107 10.39 26.75 0.44
N LYS A 108 9.89 27.83 1.06
CA LYS A 108 8.91 27.78 2.15
C LYS A 108 7.59 27.15 1.70
N HIS A 109 7.08 27.52 0.52
CA HIS A 109 5.85 26.96 -0.02
C HIS A 109 5.98 25.46 -0.35
N ILE A 110 7.09 25.03 -0.95
CA ILE A 110 7.34 23.62 -1.26
C ILE A 110 7.46 22.80 0.01
N TYR A 111 8.17 23.32 1.03
CA TYR A 111 8.23 22.67 2.34
C TYR A 111 6.83 22.50 2.95
N GLN A 112 6.02 23.57 2.97
CA GLN A 112 4.65 23.53 3.48
C GLN A 112 3.75 22.55 2.70
N CYS A 113 3.88 22.50 1.37
CA CYS A 113 3.15 21.54 0.55
C CYS A 113 3.54 20.10 0.89
N THR A 114 4.83 19.85 1.10
CA THR A 114 5.36 18.51 1.39
C THR A 114 4.91 18.00 2.75
N ILE A 115 5.00 18.83 3.80
CA ILE A 115 4.61 18.42 5.16
C ILE A 115 3.09 18.26 5.32
N ASN A 116 2.29 19.03 4.57
CA ASN A 116 0.83 19.01 4.66
C ASN A 116 0.19 18.06 3.64
N ASP A 117 0.96 17.38 2.80
CA ASP A 117 0.42 16.44 1.82
C ASP A 117 -0.10 15.17 2.53
N CYS A 118 -1.41 15.02 2.54
CA CYS A 118 -2.11 13.91 3.18
C CYS A 118 -2.09 12.60 2.38
N CYS A 119 -1.49 12.57 1.18
CA CYS A 119 -1.51 11.42 0.28
C CYS A 119 -0.11 10.84 0.04
N TYR A 120 0.86 11.71 -0.20
CA TYR A 120 2.23 11.42 -0.67
C TYR A 120 3.31 12.12 0.16
N GLY A 121 2.94 12.76 1.28
CA GLY A 121 3.88 13.40 2.18
C GLY A 121 4.67 12.39 3.02
N PRO A 122 5.89 12.74 3.47
CA PRO A 122 6.76 11.85 4.24
C PRO A 122 6.11 11.38 5.55
N LEU A 123 5.33 12.24 6.22
CA LEU A 123 4.62 11.87 7.44
C LEU A 123 3.58 10.77 7.19
N VAL A 124 2.83 10.87 6.10
CA VAL A 124 1.82 9.88 5.74
C VAL A 124 2.47 8.56 5.37
N ASP A 125 3.60 8.59 4.69
CA ASP A 125 4.35 7.39 4.34
C ASP A 125 4.95 6.72 5.59
N CYS A 126 5.46 7.49 6.56
CA CYS A 126 5.85 6.97 7.88
C CYS A 126 4.68 6.31 8.61
N ILE A 127 3.50 6.94 8.61
CA ILE A 127 2.29 6.38 9.25
C ILE A 127 1.88 5.07 8.57
N LYS A 128 1.80 5.04 7.23
CA LYS A 128 1.47 3.83 6.48
C LYS A 128 2.46 2.71 6.76
N HIS A 129 3.75 3.02 6.80
CA HIS A 129 4.80 2.04 7.08
C HIS A 129 4.67 1.46 8.50
N ALA A 130 4.49 2.32 9.51
CA ALA A 130 4.29 1.89 10.88
C ALA A 130 3.03 1.01 11.03
N ILE A 131 1.91 1.42 10.44
CA ILE A 131 0.66 0.64 10.44
C ILE A 131 0.84 -0.69 9.71
N GLY A 132 1.58 -0.72 8.59
CA GLY A 132 1.93 -1.96 7.88
C GLY A 132 2.67 -2.95 8.77
N GLN A 133 3.75 -2.48 9.41
CA GLN A 133 4.53 -3.29 10.35
C GLN A 133 3.69 -3.80 11.53
N GLU A 134 2.82 -2.97 12.11
CA GLU A 134 1.92 -3.41 13.18
C GLU A 134 1.02 -4.58 12.75
N HIS A 135 0.53 -4.58 11.51
CA HIS A 135 -0.33 -5.64 11.00
C HIS A 135 0.45 -6.90 10.59
N GLU A 136 1.69 -6.77 10.14
CA GLU A 136 2.59 -7.91 9.94
C GLU A 136 2.91 -8.60 11.29
N VAL A 137 3.18 -7.83 12.34
CA VAL A 137 3.36 -8.36 13.71
C VAL A 137 2.08 -9.04 14.20
N LEU A 138 0.92 -8.41 14.00
CA LEU A 138 -0.38 -9.01 14.32
C LEU A 138 -0.60 -10.35 13.58
N LEU A 139 -0.24 -10.41 12.30
CA LEU A 139 -0.33 -11.63 11.50
C LEU A 139 0.56 -12.73 12.10
N CYS A 140 1.81 -12.41 12.43
CA CYS A 140 2.73 -13.35 13.08
C CYS A 140 2.17 -13.87 14.40
N ASP A 141 1.60 -13.00 15.23
CA ASP A 141 1.00 -13.39 16.50
C ASP A 141 -0.21 -14.31 16.30
N LYS A 142 -1.06 -14.02 15.30
CA LYS A 142 -2.21 -14.87 14.94
C LYS A 142 -1.78 -16.25 14.45
N LEU A 143 -0.72 -16.34 13.67
CA LEU A 143 -0.15 -17.62 13.22
C LEU A 143 0.39 -18.44 14.39
N LYS A 144 1.12 -17.79 15.31
CA LYS A 144 1.65 -18.43 16.53
C LYS A 144 0.54 -18.91 17.47
N GLU A 145 -0.50 -18.10 17.69
CA GLU A 145 -1.68 -18.47 18.48
C GLU A 145 -2.38 -19.74 17.93
N ARG A 146 -2.28 -19.98 16.62
CA ARG A 146 -2.82 -21.16 15.94
C ARG A 146 -1.82 -22.32 15.78
N ASN A 147 -0.60 -22.18 16.31
CA ASN A 147 0.50 -23.14 16.16
C ASN A 147 0.82 -23.46 14.68
N LEU A 148 0.72 -22.47 13.80
CA LEU A 148 1.11 -22.61 12.40
C LEU A 148 2.60 -22.31 12.26
N SER A 149 3.33 -23.17 11.56
CA SER A 149 4.75 -22.98 11.28
C SER A 149 4.94 -22.15 10.02
N PHE A 150 5.81 -21.15 10.06
CA PHE A 150 5.98 -20.17 8.99
C PHE A 150 7.35 -19.52 8.97
N LEU A 151 7.71 -19.00 7.79
CA LEU A 151 8.86 -18.15 7.53
C LEU A 151 8.37 -16.73 7.26
N ASP A 152 8.96 -15.75 7.96
CA ASP A 152 8.70 -14.32 7.72
C ASP A 152 9.58 -13.76 6.60
N GLU A 153 9.24 -12.56 6.12
CA GLU A 153 9.95 -11.88 5.04
C GLU A 153 11.47 -11.77 5.28
N ASN A 154 11.90 -11.48 6.52
CA ASN A 154 13.33 -11.34 6.84
C ASN A 154 14.06 -12.67 6.69
N GLN A 155 13.46 -13.76 7.16
CA GLN A 155 14.01 -15.10 6.98
C GLN A 155 14.11 -15.47 5.50
N LEU A 156 13.08 -15.17 4.71
CA LEU A 156 13.10 -15.41 3.26
C LEU A 156 14.22 -14.62 2.56
N ARG A 157 14.44 -13.37 2.95
CA ARG A 157 15.55 -12.56 2.42
C ARG A 157 16.91 -13.15 2.79
N VAL A 158 17.09 -13.63 4.01
CA VAL A 158 18.33 -14.31 4.46
C VAL A 158 18.56 -15.60 3.68
N MET A 159 17.49 -16.33 3.33
CA MET A 159 17.54 -17.53 2.49
C MET A 159 17.79 -17.24 1.00
N GLY A 160 17.83 -15.96 0.60
CA GLY A 160 18.17 -15.55 -0.76
C GLY A 160 17.00 -15.53 -1.74
N TYR A 161 15.76 -15.53 -1.26
CA TYR A 161 14.59 -15.35 -2.13
C TYR A 161 14.56 -13.91 -2.67
N ASP A 162 14.39 -13.75 -3.98
CA ASP A 162 14.24 -12.46 -4.66
C ASP A 162 12.81 -11.93 -4.66
N LYS A 163 11.84 -12.77 -4.30
CA LYS A 163 10.43 -12.42 -4.07
C LYS A 163 9.98 -12.98 -2.74
N THR A 164 9.53 -12.10 -1.86
CA THR A 164 9.24 -12.41 -0.47
C THR A 164 7.84 -11.92 -0.14
N PRO A 165 6.81 -12.79 -0.14
CA PRO A 165 5.57 -12.45 0.54
C PRO A 165 5.86 -12.26 2.03
N ASP A 166 4.96 -11.58 2.75
CA ASP A 166 5.16 -11.33 4.19
C ASP A 166 5.34 -12.62 4.98
N ILE A 167 4.61 -13.67 4.59
CA ILE A 167 4.64 -15.00 5.21
C ILE A 167 4.64 -16.10 4.15
N ILE A 168 5.50 -17.10 4.33
CA ILE A 168 5.35 -18.43 3.75
C ILE A 168 5.05 -19.44 4.86
N LEU A 169 4.00 -20.23 4.70
CA LEU A 169 3.65 -21.30 5.62
C LEU A 169 4.50 -22.53 5.30
N GLU A 170 5.15 -23.13 6.30
CA GLU A 170 5.92 -24.36 6.06
C GLU A 170 5.01 -25.54 5.69
N VAL A 171 3.79 -25.54 6.24
CA VAL A 171 2.72 -26.48 5.89
C VAL A 171 1.54 -25.67 5.38
N PRO A 172 1.14 -25.81 4.10
CA PRO A 172 -0.02 -25.14 3.57
C PRO A 172 -1.30 -25.43 4.37
N ILE A 173 -2.17 -24.45 4.44
CA ILE A 173 -3.47 -24.57 5.11
C ILE A 173 -4.61 -24.49 4.08
N ALA A 174 -5.78 -25.00 4.45
CA ALA A 174 -7.00 -24.77 3.71
C ALA A 174 -7.87 -23.74 4.44
N VAL A 175 -8.38 -22.77 3.69
CA VAL A 175 -9.30 -21.71 4.14
C VAL A 175 -10.45 -21.67 3.14
N GLU A 176 -11.70 -21.83 3.59
CA GLU A 176 -12.87 -21.91 2.70
C GLU A 176 -12.69 -22.90 1.53
N GLY A 177 -12.02 -24.03 1.78
CA GLY A 177 -11.71 -25.04 0.75
C GLY A 177 -10.58 -24.69 -0.22
N HIS A 178 -9.93 -23.54 -0.07
CA HIS A 178 -8.81 -23.10 -0.91
C HIS A 178 -7.49 -23.31 -0.18
N ILE A 179 -6.50 -23.87 -0.89
CA ILE A 179 -5.15 -24.02 -0.36
C ILE A 179 -4.49 -22.64 -0.27
N VAL A 180 -3.75 -22.41 0.81
CA VAL A 180 -2.99 -21.20 1.09
C VAL A 180 -1.60 -21.62 1.53
N HIS A 181 -0.58 -21.23 0.76
CA HIS A 181 0.82 -21.49 1.08
C HIS A 181 1.58 -20.22 1.48
N TRP A 182 1.19 -19.06 0.96
CA TRP A 182 1.73 -17.76 1.36
C TRP A 182 0.61 -16.80 1.78
N ILE A 183 0.95 -15.86 2.66
CA ILE A 183 0.04 -14.81 3.11
C ILE A 183 0.71 -13.46 2.91
N GLU A 184 -0.02 -12.52 2.32
CA GLU A 184 0.36 -11.11 2.19
C GLU A 184 -0.58 -10.23 3.02
N SER A 185 -0.01 -9.42 3.90
CA SER A 185 -0.63 -8.48 4.81
C SER A 185 -0.68 -7.08 4.21
N LYS A 186 -1.88 -6.60 3.85
CA LYS A 186 -2.07 -5.22 3.37
C LYS A 186 -2.87 -4.42 4.39
N ALA A 187 -2.18 -3.58 5.16
CA ALA A 187 -2.80 -2.63 6.10
C ALA A 187 -3.38 -1.40 5.38
N SER A 188 -4.23 -1.65 4.38
CA SER A 188 -4.84 -0.65 3.51
C SER A 188 -6.19 -1.16 3.00
N PHE A 189 -7.04 -0.25 2.51
CA PHE A 189 -8.26 -0.64 1.81
C PHE A 189 -7.93 -1.14 0.39
N GLY A 190 -8.45 -2.30 0.01
CA GLY A 190 -8.27 -2.88 -1.32
C GLY A 190 -9.19 -2.24 -2.35
N ASP A 191 -8.67 -1.29 -3.13
CA ASP A 191 -9.36 -0.70 -4.28
C ASP A 191 -8.90 -1.31 -5.61
N ASP A 192 -9.73 -1.22 -6.65
CA ASP A 192 -9.45 -1.76 -8.01
C ASP A 192 -8.06 -1.37 -8.55
N HIS A 193 -7.64 -0.12 -8.33
CA HIS A 193 -6.40 0.35 -8.91
C HIS A 193 -5.17 -0.19 -8.18
N SER A 194 -5.17 -0.12 -6.84
CA SER A 194 -4.07 -0.66 -6.03
C SER A 194 -4.00 -2.18 -6.15
N HIS A 195 -5.13 -2.88 -6.07
CA HIS A 195 -5.21 -4.33 -6.22
C HIS A 195 -4.65 -4.82 -7.55
N ARG A 196 -5.05 -4.20 -8.67
CA ARG A 196 -4.51 -4.55 -10.00
C ARG A 196 -3.00 -4.34 -10.11
N THR A 197 -2.48 -3.32 -9.44
CA THR A 197 -1.04 -3.06 -9.40
C THR A 197 -0.33 -4.18 -8.64
N TYR A 198 -0.81 -4.53 -7.44
CA TYR A 198 -0.24 -5.61 -6.64
C TYR A 198 -0.35 -6.99 -7.31
N LEU A 199 -1.46 -7.28 -7.99
CA LEU A 199 -1.62 -8.52 -8.76
C LEU A 199 -0.46 -8.69 -9.76
N ASN A 200 -0.17 -7.65 -10.54
CA ASN A 200 0.83 -7.71 -11.60
C ASN A 200 2.27 -7.64 -11.07
N GLU A 201 2.53 -6.86 -10.03
CA GLU A 201 3.88 -6.61 -9.53
C GLU A 201 4.34 -7.62 -8.46
N GLN A 202 3.39 -8.23 -7.74
CA GLN A 202 3.66 -9.06 -6.56
C GLN A 202 2.94 -10.42 -6.65
N PHE A 203 1.60 -10.43 -6.61
CA PHE A 203 0.85 -11.65 -6.29
C PHE A 203 1.01 -12.76 -7.32
N TRP A 204 1.00 -12.44 -8.62
CA TRP A 204 1.27 -13.44 -9.65
C TRP A 204 2.69 -14.00 -9.57
N SER A 205 3.66 -13.20 -9.14
CA SER A 205 5.02 -13.67 -8.93
C SER A 205 5.10 -14.64 -7.75
N TYR A 206 4.35 -14.40 -6.68
CA TYR A 206 4.28 -15.34 -5.55
C TYR A 206 3.56 -16.62 -5.95
N TRP A 207 2.44 -16.48 -6.65
CA TRP A 207 1.68 -17.62 -7.15
C TRP A 207 2.50 -18.53 -8.07
N ASN A 208 3.25 -17.96 -9.02
CA ASN A 208 4.09 -18.74 -9.93
C ASN A 208 5.22 -19.52 -9.22
N ARG A 209 5.60 -19.12 -8.01
CA ARG A 209 6.75 -19.70 -7.26
C ARG A 209 6.32 -20.61 -6.14
N PHE A 210 5.30 -20.20 -5.40
CA PHE A 210 4.85 -20.83 -4.17
C PHE A 210 3.46 -21.45 -4.33
N GLY A 211 2.75 -21.20 -5.43
CA GLY A 211 1.38 -21.69 -5.63
C GLY A 211 0.34 -20.80 -4.95
N PRO A 212 -0.85 -21.35 -4.62
CA PRO A 212 -1.96 -20.58 -4.07
C PRO A 212 -1.64 -19.82 -2.78
N GLY A 213 -2.26 -18.66 -2.58
CA GLY A 213 -2.04 -17.83 -1.41
C GLY A 213 -3.20 -16.90 -1.07
N LEU A 214 -3.02 -16.20 0.04
CA LEU A 214 -4.02 -15.36 0.69
C LEU A 214 -3.51 -13.93 0.79
N VAL A 215 -4.34 -12.95 0.44
CA VAL A 215 -4.10 -11.54 0.71
C VAL A 215 -5.10 -11.04 1.74
N ILE A 216 -4.62 -10.46 2.83
CA ILE A 216 -5.45 -9.89 3.89
C ILE A 216 -5.45 -8.37 3.76
N TYR A 217 -6.58 -7.79 3.35
CA TYR A 217 -6.82 -6.35 3.38
C TYR A 217 -7.47 -5.95 4.71
N TRP A 218 -6.66 -5.58 5.70
CA TRP A 218 -7.12 -5.36 7.09
C TRP A 218 -8.17 -4.27 7.28
N TYR A 219 -8.32 -3.38 6.29
CA TYR A 219 -9.32 -2.32 6.30
C TYR A 219 -10.46 -2.58 5.31
N GLY A 220 -10.60 -3.80 4.82
CA GLY A 220 -11.61 -4.21 3.85
C GLY A 220 -11.18 -3.99 2.40
N PHE A 221 -11.97 -4.50 1.48
CA PHE A 221 -11.76 -4.40 0.03
C PHE A 221 -13.09 -4.41 -0.71
N ILE A 222 -13.07 -4.01 -1.98
CA ILE A 222 -14.23 -4.09 -2.87
C ILE A 222 -14.49 -5.58 -3.20
N GLU A 223 -15.66 -6.12 -2.86
CA GLU A 223 -15.97 -7.56 -2.95
C GLU A 223 -15.70 -8.14 -4.36
N GLU A 224 -15.97 -7.37 -5.41
CA GLU A 224 -15.74 -7.76 -6.80
C GLU A 224 -14.26 -8.03 -7.16
N LEU A 225 -13.32 -7.65 -6.27
CA LEU A 225 -11.90 -7.95 -6.45
C LEU A 225 -11.56 -9.41 -6.19
N ASP A 226 -12.35 -10.16 -5.39
CA ASP A 226 -12.12 -11.59 -5.11
C ASP A 226 -12.49 -12.51 -6.29
N CYS A 227 -12.36 -11.99 -7.52
CA CYS A 227 -12.61 -12.71 -8.77
C CYS A 227 -11.47 -13.65 -9.19
N GLN A 228 -10.33 -13.63 -8.49
CA GLN A 228 -9.16 -14.48 -8.77
C GLN A 228 -9.05 -15.68 -7.83
N ARG A 229 -10.07 -15.92 -7.00
CA ARG A 229 -10.14 -17.05 -6.06
C ARG A 229 -9.89 -18.41 -6.74
N ASP A 230 -10.57 -18.67 -7.87
CA ASP A 230 -10.40 -19.92 -8.65
C ASP A 230 -9.00 -20.05 -9.28
N ARG A 231 -8.26 -18.94 -9.39
CA ARG A 231 -6.87 -18.93 -9.86
C ARG A 231 -5.86 -19.06 -8.72
N GLY A 232 -6.31 -19.23 -7.48
CA GLY A 232 -5.47 -19.46 -6.31
C GLY A 232 -5.00 -18.20 -5.59
N ILE A 233 -5.66 -17.04 -5.80
CA ILE A 233 -5.45 -15.85 -4.97
C ILE A 233 -6.75 -15.56 -4.22
N LEU A 234 -6.75 -15.85 -2.92
CA LEU A 234 -7.88 -15.61 -2.03
C LEU A 234 -7.76 -14.24 -1.36
N LEU A 235 -8.85 -13.48 -1.28
CA LEU A 235 -8.90 -12.22 -0.52
C LEU A 235 -9.72 -12.36 0.77
N LYS A 236 -9.20 -11.83 1.88
CA LYS A 236 -9.91 -11.70 3.15
C LYS A 236 -9.70 -10.32 3.74
N ASP A 237 -10.61 -9.88 4.59
CA ASP A 237 -10.52 -8.61 5.34
C ASP A 237 -10.01 -8.81 6.79
N CYS A 238 -9.85 -10.07 7.20
CA CYS A 238 -9.37 -10.47 8.51
C CYS A 238 -8.64 -11.82 8.45
N PHE A 239 -7.90 -12.13 9.52
CA PHE A 239 -7.26 -13.43 9.65
C PHE A 239 -8.31 -14.56 9.73
N PRO A 240 -8.20 -15.62 8.90
CA PRO A 240 -9.22 -16.66 8.83
C PRO A 240 -9.34 -17.45 10.15
N THR A 241 -10.56 -17.76 10.54
CA THR A 241 -10.84 -18.54 11.76
C THR A 241 -11.01 -20.02 11.46
N ASP A 242 -11.49 -20.33 10.26
CA ASP A 242 -11.81 -21.64 9.67
C ASP A 242 -10.58 -22.27 8.98
N ILE A 243 -9.49 -22.42 9.72
CA ILE A 243 -8.25 -23.00 9.20
C ILE A 243 -8.27 -24.52 9.36
N VAL A 244 -8.03 -25.24 8.26
CA VAL A 244 -7.80 -26.69 8.26
C VAL A 244 -6.35 -26.97 7.86
N LEU A 245 -5.64 -27.77 8.66
CA LEU A 245 -4.27 -28.19 8.32
C LEU A 245 -4.31 -29.20 7.17
N CYS A 246 -3.52 -28.97 6.14
CA CYS A 246 -3.29 -29.97 5.12
C CYS A 246 -2.36 -31.02 5.72
N ASN A 247 -2.91 -32.09 6.31
CA ASN A 247 -2.09 -33.22 6.72
C ASN A 247 -1.38 -33.75 5.48
N ALA A 248 -0.06 -33.84 5.52
CA ALA A 248 0.67 -34.68 4.58
C ALA A 248 0.06 -36.07 4.69
N ALA A 249 -0.66 -36.50 3.64
CA ALA A 249 -1.32 -37.79 3.63
C ALA A 249 -0.32 -38.85 4.09
N GLN A 250 -0.65 -39.55 5.19
CA GLN A 250 -0.14 -40.89 5.37
C GLN A 250 -0.51 -41.63 4.08
N GLN A 251 0.50 -42.07 3.33
CA GLN A 251 0.30 -43.00 2.25
C GLN A 251 -0.31 -44.25 2.88
N ASP A 252 -1.63 -44.37 2.84
CA ASP A 252 -2.31 -45.64 3.09
C ASP A 252 -1.79 -46.62 2.03
N GLY A 253 -0.89 -47.50 2.45
CA GLY A 253 -0.44 -48.61 1.64
C GLY A 253 -1.65 -49.47 1.26
N PRO A 254 -1.65 -50.09 0.07
CA PRO A 254 -2.78 -50.90 -0.37
C PRO A 254 -3.03 -52.04 0.62
N PRO A 255 -4.30 -52.41 0.88
CA PRO A 255 -4.64 -53.48 1.79
C PRO A 255 -4.02 -54.79 1.29
N GLN A 256 -3.22 -55.43 2.14
CA GLN A 256 -2.78 -56.81 1.90
C GLN A 256 -3.99 -57.73 2.06
N GLU A 257 -4.34 -58.43 0.99
CA GLU A 257 -5.30 -59.53 1.04
C GLU A 257 -4.72 -60.67 1.91
N PRO A 258 -5.52 -61.27 2.81
CA PRO A 258 -5.08 -62.42 3.58
C PRO A 258 -5.11 -63.69 2.71
N GLU A 259 -3.98 -64.40 2.68
CA GLU A 259 -3.92 -65.84 2.34
C GLU A 259 -4.51 -66.71 3.47
#